data_AF-A0AAX4KJ60-F1
#
_entry.id   AF-A0AAX4KJ60-F1
#
_cell.length_a   1.000
_cell.length_b   1.000
_cell.length_c   1.000
_cell.angle_alpha   90.00
_cell.angle_beta   90.00
_cell.angle_gamma   90.00
#
_symmetry.space_group_name_H-M   'P 1'
#
loop_
_entity.id
_entity.type
_entity.pdbx_description
1 polymer ?
#
loop_
_entity_poly.entity_id
_entity_poly.type
_entity_poly.pdbx_seq_one_letter_code
_entity_poly.pdbx_strand_id
1 'polypeptide(L)'
;MTDEKQRPRSIPVVLFKTPSPSSSLDPYTQSLSSTSYQPTFIPVLEETYDTSSLVPILEGGCEHWEGVIITSRRGAEGWVRAVSESRASSSKKGKGKGRWDEVPLFTVGNASSDHLSESSIPPEYIPYDVIYEGGVPPKSAIHLIPHITDQIPRLAGMYKKYLLVRGDKSTEVLQDELRSNGRIVEEVMVYSTTPRLDIAENINKFRESQQSRSQPKSDGDRDGKEDGQAEKGWLCFFSPSGAEVVLPHLKTWKDSGSESQKGDVDEYWKAWKIFVIGETTKKYFEEKGIKVDAVAERPNLQGLVDAIRGYDSI
;
A
#
# COMPACT_ATOMS: atom_id res chain seq x y z
N MET A 1 -6.29 16.28 50.61
CA MET A 1 -7.21 15.46 49.81
C MET A 1 -7.29 16.09 48.43
N THR A 2 -6.36 15.72 47.55
CA THR A 2 -6.34 16.14 46.16
C THR A 2 -7.09 15.09 45.35
N ASP A 3 -8.17 15.54 44.73
CA ASP A 3 -9.04 14.82 43.83
C ASP A 3 -8.21 14.23 42.68
N GLU A 4 -7.95 12.93 42.75
CA GLU A 4 -7.26 12.18 41.69
C GLU A 4 -8.28 12.00 40.54
N LYS A 5 -8.42 13.05 39.72
CA LYS A 5 -9.26 13.03 38.52
C LYS A 5 -8.90 11.78 37.71
N GLN A 6 -9.82 10.81 37.69
CA GLN A 6 -9.76 9.64 36.82
C GLN A 6 -9.48 10.13 35.40
N ARG A 7 -8.29 9.80 34.87
CA ARG A 7 -7.98 10.10 33.46
C ARG A 7 -9.05 9.42 32.61
N PRO A 8 -9.67 10.13 31.65
CA PRO A 8 -10.66 9.51 30.77
C PRO A 8 -10.02 8.28 30.10
N ARG A 9 -10.74 7.16 30.14
CA ARG A 9 -10.28 5.90 29.56
C ARG A 9 -10.12 6.11 28.05
N SER A 10 -8.89 6.04 27.57
CA SER A 10 -8.62 6.20 26.13
C SER A 10 -9.10 4.96 25.37
N ILE A 11 -9.74 5.17 24.22
CA ILE A 11 -10.31 4.10 23.38
C ILE A 11 -9.21 3.56 22.45
N PRO A 12 -8.81 2.28 22.56
CA PRO A 12 -7.82 1.69 21.66
C PRO A 12 -8.28 1.69 20.20
N VAL A 13 -7.36 1.99 19.28
CA VAL A 13 -7.59 1.95 17.82
C VAL A 13 -6.43 1.24 17.16
N VAL A 14 -6.66 0.13 16.47
CA VAL A 14 -5.62 -0.59 15.71
C VAL A 14 -5.73 -0.23 14.23
N LEU A 15 -4.65 0.31 13.67
CA LEU A 15 -4.58 0.71 12.26
C LEU A 15 -3.84 -0.36 11.46
N PHE A 16 -4.58 -1.10 10.61
CA PHE A 16 -4.04 -2.11 9.70
C PHE A 16 -3.88 -1.53 8.29
N LYS A 17 -2.71 -0.93 8.01
CA LYS A 17 -2.41 -0.31 6.71
C LYS A 17 -0.99 -0.57 6.22
N THR A 18 -0.70 -0.22 4.97
CA THR A 18 0.65 -0.25 4.42
C THR A 18 1.58 0.72 5.19
N PRO A 19 2.86 0.37 5.41
CA PRO A 19 3.84 1.22 6.08
C PRO A 19 3.87 2.65 5.54
N SER A 20 3.89 3.62 6.46
CA SER A 20 4.44 4.95 6.20
C SER A 20 5.95 4.93 6.54
N PRO A 21 6.77 5.85 6.01
CA PRO A 21 8.22 5.87 6.25
C PRO A 21 8.63 5.82 7.74
N SER A 22 7.77 6.30 8.64
CA SER A 22 7.84 5.98 10.07
C SER A 22 6.45 6.01 10.72
N SER A 23 6.27 5.21 11.79
CA SER A 23 5.00 5.14 12.54
C SER A 23 4.70 6.42 13.33
N SER A 24 5.72 7.13 13.81
CA SER A 24 5.59 8.38 14.57
C SER A 24 5.28 9.61 13.70
N LEU A 25 5.57 9.54 12.40
CA LEU A 25 5.21 10.55 11.40
C LEU A 25 3.93 10.18 10.65
N ASP A 26 3.23 9.11 11.05
CA ASP A 26 2.01 8.70 10.40
C ASP A 26 0.86 9.68 10.72
N PRO A 27 0.23 10.31 9.70
CA PRO A 27 -0.81 11.32 9.93
C PRO A 27 -2.00 10.79 10.72
N TYR A 28 -2.35 9.50 10.57
CA TYR A 28 -3.46 8.90 11.31
C TYR A 28 -3.13 8.73 12.79
N THR A 29 -1.91 8.29 13.10
CA THR A 29 -1.47 8.13 14.48
C THR A 29 -1.39 9.48 15.20
N GLN A 30 -0.89 10.52 14.54
CA GLN A 30 -0.78 11.85 15.14
C GLN A 30 -2.14 12.48 15.45
N SER A 31 -3.08 12.42 14.49
CA SER A 31 -4.40 13.03 14.69
C SER A 31 -5.26 12.25 15.69
N LEU A 32 -5.26 10.92 15.68
CA LEU A 32 -5.98 10.15 16.68
C LEU A 32 -5.41 10.32 18.10
N SER A 33 -4.09 10.50 18.23
CA SER A 33 -3.47 10.74 19.54
C SER A 33 -3.85 12.09 20.15
N SER A 34 -4.37 13.02 19.35
CA SER A 34 -4.86 14.33 19.82
C SER A 34 -6.29 14.28 20.39
N THR A 35 -6.89 13.09 20.47
CA THR A 35 -8.28 12.89 20.90
C THR A 35 -8.36 11.89 22.06
N SER A 36 -9.56 11.39 22.39
CA SER A 36 -9.76 10.29 23.34
C SER A 36 -9.25 8.93 22.83
N TYR A 37 -8.70 8.83 21.62
CA TYR A 37 -8.26 7.58 21.01
C TYR A 37 -6.78 7.28 21.30
N GLN A 38 -6.45 5.99 21.35
CA GLN A 38 -5.07 5.50 21.46
C GLN A 38 -4.73 4.64 20.24
N PRO A 39 -4.13 5.23 19.20
CA PRO A 39 -3.77 4.50 17.99
C PRO A 39 -2.55 3.58 18.20
N THR A 40 -2.66 2.36 17.70
CA THR A 40 -1.56 1.41 17.49
C THR A 40 -1.49 1.09 16.00
N PHE A 41 -0.33 1.32 15.39
CA PHE A 41 -0.11 0.99 13.99
C PHE A 41 0.49 -0.41 13.85
N ILE A 42 -0.20 -1.28 13.10
CA ILE A 42 0.30 -2.60 12.70
C ILE A 42 0.39 -2.60 11.16
N PRO A 43 1.61 -2.49 10.58
CA PRO A 43 1.77 -2.59 9.15
C PRO A 43 1.34 -3.98 8.68
N VAL A 44 0.57 -4.08 7.60
CA VAL A 44 0.01 -5.37 7.12
C VAL A 44 0.67 -5.93 5.87
N LEU A 45 1.22 -5.04 5.07
CA LEU A 45 1.94 -5.36 3.84
C LEU A 45 3.34 -4.79 3.95
N GLU A 46 4.26 -5.35 3.19
CA GLU A 46 5.58 -4.79 2.97
C GLU A 46 5.86 -4.69 1.48
N GLU A 47 6.72 -3.74 1.14
CA GLU A 47 7.14 -3.48 -0.22
C GLU A 47 8.60 -3.90 -0.34
N THR A 48 8.86 -4.79 -1.28
CA THR A 48 10.22 -5.22 -1.63
C THR A 48 10.54 -4.73 -3.03
N TYR A 49 11.80 -4.36 -3.24
CA TYR A 49 12.31 -3.95 -4.54
C TYR A 49 13.27 -5.03 -5.06
N ASP A 50 13.11 -5.39 -6.33
CA ASP A 50 14.00 -6.29 -7.05
C ASP A 50 14.45 -5.62 -8.34
N THR A 51 15.72 -5.24 -8.38
CA THR A 51 16.34 -4.52 -9.50
C THR A 51 17.16 -5.44 -10.40
N SER A 52 17.23 -6.73 -10.08
CA SER A 52 18.12 -7.71 -10.72
C SER A 52 17.92 -7.83 -12.23
N SER A 53 16.67 -7.69 -12.70
CA SER A 53 16.32 -7.75 -14.12
C SER A 53 16.45 -6.40 -14.83
N LEU A 54 16.36 -5.29 -14.09
CA LEU A 54 16.48 -3.94 -14.68
C LEU A 54 17.93 -3.49 -14.83
N VAL A 55 18.81 -3.86 -13.90
CA VAL A 55 20.24 -3.47 -13.93
C VAL A 55 20.93 -3.89 -15.24
N PRO A 56 20.83 -5.14 -15.73
CA PRO A 56 21.44 -5.53 -16.99
C PRO A 56 20.88 -4.78 -18.20
N ILE A 57 19.60 -4.39 -18.16
CA ILE A 57 18.97 -3.59 -19.22
C ILE A 57 19.59 -2.19 -19.25
N LEU A 58 19.73 -1.54 -18.08
CA LEU A 58 20.35 -0.24 -17.95
C LEU A 58 21.82 -0.24 -18.41
N GLU A 59 22.55 -1.31 -18.10
CA GLU A 59 23.94 -1.54 -18.55
C GLU A 59 24.03 -1.85 -20.05
N GLY A 60 22.99 -2.47 -20.62
CA GLY A 60 22.86 -2.77 -22.05
C GLY A 60 22.76 -1.50 -22.90
N GLY A 61 22.17 -0.44 -22.34
CA GLY A 61 22.00 0.87 -22.97
C GLY A 61 20.64 1.06 -23.65
N CYS A 62 20.38 2.29 -24.09
CA CYS A 62 19.08 2.74 -24.58
C CYS A 62 18.75 2.33 -26.03
N GLU A 63 19.72 1.80 -26.77
CA GLU A 63 19.65 1.64 -28.24
C GLU A 63 18.53 0.70 -28.71
N HIS A 64 18.10 -0.24 -27.87
CA HIS A 64 17.07 -1.24 -28.19
C HIS A 64 15.66 -0.82 -27.76
N TRP A 65 15.51 0.38 -27.22
CA TRP A 65 14.28 0.82 -26.57
C TRP A 65 13.61 1.93 -27.36
N GLU A 66 12.32 1.76 -27.59
CA GLU A 66 11.45 2.73 -28.23
C GLU A 66 10.93 3.75 -27.23
N GLY A 67 10.64 3.30 -26.00
CA GLY A 67 10.12 4.12 -24.92
C GLY A 67 10.20 3.38 -23.59
N VAL A 68 10.20 4.14 -22.50
CA VAL A 68 10.08 3.63 -21.14
C VAL A 68 8.69 4.00 -20.61
N ILE A 69 7.99 3.03 -20.04
CA ILE A 69 6.63 3.21 -19.51
C ILE A 69 6.68 2.97 -18.00
N ILE A 70 6.29 3.98 -17.22
CA ILE A 70 6.24 3.92 -15.75
C ILE A 70 4.92 4.49 -15.23
N THR A 71 4.00 3.61 -14.85
CA THR A 71 2.64 3.99 -14.45
C THR A 71 2.44 4.21 -12.95
N SER A 72 3.49 4.04 -12.15
CA SER A 72 3.45 4.29 -10.71
C SER A 72 4.74 4.90 -10.20
N ARG A 73 4.64 5.77 -9.19
CA ARG A 73 5.79 6.35 -8.48
C ARG A 73 6.78 5.27 -8.01
N ARG A 74 6.28 4.13 -7.51
CA ARG A 74 7.12 3.01 -7.07
C ARG A 74 7.92 2.40 -8.21
N GLY A 75 7.36 2.33 -9.42
CA GLY A 75 8.13 1.94 -10.61
C GLY A 75 9.31 2.88 -10.85
N ALA A 76 9.10 4.20 -10.68
CA ALA A 76 10.18 5.19 -10.77
C ALA A 76 11.21 5.04 -9.64
N GLU A 77 10.78 4.74 -8.40
CA GLU A 77 11.73 4.44 -7.32
C GLU A 77 12.58 3.19 -7.63
N GLY A 78 11.96 2.15 -8.22
CA GLY A 78 12.67 0.96 -8.69
C GLY A 78 13.71 1.28 -9.78
N TRP A 79 13.37 2.17 -10.71
CA TRP A 79 14.32 2.69 -11.69
C TRP A 79 15.52 3.38 -11.04
N VAL A 80 15.27 4.32 -10.12
CA VAL A 80 16.32 5.05 -9.38
C VAL A 80 17.25 4.10 -8.63
N ARG A 81 16.70 3.07 -7.97
CA ARG A 81 17.48 2.03 -7.29
C ARG A 81 18.36 1.26 -8.27
N ALA A 82 17.81 0.80 -9.40
CA ALA A 82 18.55 0.05 -10.41
C ALA A 82 19.68 0.89 -11.03
N VAL A 83 19.45 2.17 -11.30
CA VAL A 83 20.50 3.09 -11.78
C VAL A 83 21.62 3.21 -10.76
N SER A 84 21.28 3.40 -9.48
CA SER A 84 22.26 3.51 -8.39
C SER A 84 23.11 2.24 -8.26
N GLU A 85 22.49 1.07 -8.36
CA GLU A 85 23.16 -0.23 -8.31
C GLU A 85 24.06 -0.48 -9.52
N SER A 86 23.55 -0.25 -10.74
CA SER A 86 24.34 -0.41 -11.98
C SER A 86 25.62 0.42 -11.95
N ARG A 87 25.56 1.62 -11.37
CA ARG A 87 26.71 2.52 -11.23
C ARG A 87 27.72 2.06 -10.18
N ALA A 88 27.25 1.46 -9.07
CA ALA A 88 28.14 0.87 -8.09
C ALA A 88 28.94 -0.31 -8.68
N SER A 89 28.27 -1.15 -9.47
CA SER A 89 28.85 -2.32 -10.16
C SER A 89 29.79 -1.94 -11.32
N SER A 90 29.51 -0.84 -12.03
CA SER A 90 30.26 -0.38 -13.22
C SER A 90 31.63 0.25 -12.94
N SER A 91 32.12 0.24 -11.70
CA SER A 91 33.44 0.76 -11.31
C SER A 91 34.64 -0.04 -11.89
N LYS A 92 34.40 -1.06 -12.72
CA LYS A 92 35.41 -1.81 -13.49
C LYS A 92 35.01 -1.94 -14.97
N LYS A 93 35.52 -1.02 -15.81
CA LYS A 93 35.52 -1.00 -17.29
C LYS A 93 34.21 -0.61 -17.99
N GLY A 94 34.18 0.64 -18.50
CA GLY A 94 33.33 1.05 -19.62
C GLY A 94 32.67 2.41 -19.41
N LYS A 95 33.15 3.44 -20.11
CA LYS A 95 32.48 4.74 -20.21
C LYS A 95 31.12 4.58 -20.88
N GLY A 96 30.07 5.07 -20.22
CA GLY A 96 28.84 5.63 -20.80
C GLY A 96 28.03 4.74 -21.74
N LYS A 97 27.09 3.96 -21.19
CA LYS A 97 25.92 3.43 -21.94
C LYS A 97 24.57 3.98 -21.47
N GLY A 98 24.55 4.81 -20.43
CA GLY A 98 23.34 5.45 -19.94
C GLY A 98 23.02 6.70 -20.76
N ARG A 99 22.53 6.57 -22.00
CA ARG A 99 21.92 7.69 -22.75
C ARG A 99 20.40 7.53 -22.78
N TRP A 100 19.84 7.22 -21.61
CA TRP A 100 18.41 7.00 -21.45
C TRP A 100 17.62 8.29 -21.61
N ASP A 101 18.26 9.44 -21.45
CA ASP A 101 17.75 10.78 -21.80
C ASP A 101 17.36 10.95 -23.27
N GLU A 102 17.74 10.03 -24.15
CA GLU A 102 17.25 10.00 -25.54
C GLU A 102 15.97 9.19 -25.74
N VAL A 103 15.46 8.52 -24.70
CA VAL A 103 14.29 7.64 -24.76
C VAL A 103 13.06 8.35 -24.16
N PRO A 104 11.90 8.34 -24.84
CA PRO A 104 10.69 8.94 -24.29
C PRO A 104 10.19 8.18 -23.06
N LEU A 105 9.78 8.95 -22.05
CA LEU A 105 9.10 8.50 -20.86
C LEU A 105 7.59 8.65 -21.02
N PHE A 106 6.86 7.58 -20.75
CA PHE A 106 5.40 7.55 -20.72
C PHE A 106 4.92 7.26 -19.30
N THR A 107 4.19 8.20 -18.70
CA THR A 107 3.74 8.11 -17.31
C THR A 107 2.22 8.24 -17.18
N VAL A 108 1.70 7.81 -16.03
CA VAL A 108 0.32 8.10 -15.61
C VAL A 108 0.38 9.14 -14.49
N GLY A 109 -0.06 10.36 -14.79
CA GLY A 109 0.13 11.52 -13.93
C GLY A 109 1.60 11.88 -13.69
N ASN A 110 1.83 12.93 -12.91
CA ASN A 110 3.17 13.50 -12.75
C ASN A 110 4.04 12.76 -11.73
N ALA A 111 3.44 11.95 -10.84
CA ALA A 111 4.16 11.40 -9.69
C ALA A 111 5.40 10.56 -10.06
N SER A 112 5.40 9.88 -11.21
CA SER A 112 6.55 9.14 -11.71
C SER A 112 7.64 10.05 -12.28
N SER A 113 7.27 11.01 -13.14
CA SER A 113 8.23 11.93 -13.76
C SER A 113 8.81 12.92 -12.75
N ASP A 114 7.98 13.47 -11.85
CA ASP A 114 8.41 14.28 -10.71
C ASP A 114 9.48 13.53 -9.90
N HIS A 115 9.20 12.27 -9.52
CA HIS A 115 10.13 11.48 -8.73
C HIS A 115 11.47 11.23 -9.43
N LEU A 116 11.46 10.94 -10.73
CA LEU A 116 12.71 10.78 -11.50
C LEU A 116 13.49 12.10 -11.55
N SER A 117 12.80 13.21 -11.83
CA SER A 117 13.43 14.54 -11.98
C SER A 117 14.00 15.08 -10.67
N GLU A 118 13.38 14.77 -9.53
CA GLU A 118 13.82 15.16 -8.19
C GLU A 118 14.90 14.22 -7.62
N SER A 119 15.17 13.09 -8.29
CA SER A 119 16.14 12.12 -7.81
C SER A 119 17.59 12.59 -7.99
N SER A 120 18.51 11.99 -7.25
CA SER A 120 19.95 12.27 -7.36
C SER A 120 20.66 11.44 -8.43
N ILE A 121 19.92 10.75 -9.30
CA ILE A 121 20.55 9.96 -10.38
C ILE A 121 21.08 10.89 -11.47
N PRO A 122 22.11 10.48 -12.22
CA PRO A 122 22.63 11.31 -13.30
C PRO A 122 21.57 11.56 -14.39
N PRO A 123 21.51 12.78 -14.97
CA PRO A 123 20.51 13.13 -15.99
C PRO A 123 20.47 12.18 -17.18
N GLU A 124 21.62 11.62 -17.57
CA GLU A 124 21.71 10.69 -18.70
C GLU A 124 20.97 9.35 -18.46
N TYR A 125 20.57 9.06 -17.21
CA TYR A 125 19.73 7.92 -16.85
C TYR A 125 18.24 8.28 -16.68
N ILE A 126 17.83 9.52 -16.93
CA ILE A 126 16.45 9.98 -16.82
C ILE A 126 15.84 10.04 -18.23
N PRO A 127 14.93 9.12 -18.61
CA PRO A 127 14.20 9.21 -19.88
C PRO A 127 13.45 10.54 -19.99
N TYR A 128 13.41 11.13 -21.18
CA TYR A 128 12.84 12.47 -21.36
C TYR A 128 11.32 12.42 -21.29
N ASP A 129 10.72 13.37 -20.57
CA ASP A 129 9.27 13.44 -20.44
C ASP A 129 8.61 13.81 -21.77
N VAL A 130 7.60 13.04 -22.18
CA VAL A 130 6.86 13.33 -23.41
C VAL A 130 5.92 14.50 -23.15
N ILE A 131 5.94 15.48 -24.05
CA ILE A 131 5.03 16.62 -23.97
C ILE A 131 3.66 16.19 -24.51
N TYR A 132 2.70 16.06 -23.61
CA TYR A 132 1.31 15.77 -23.95
C TYR A 132 0.59 17.01 -24.47
N GLU A 133 -0.38 16.83 -25.37
CA GLU A 133 -1.28 17.91 -25.77
C GLU A 133 -1.99 18.50 -24.55
N GLY A 134 -1.94 19.82 -24.41
CA GLY A 134 -2.46 20.52 -23.22
C GLY A 134 -1.55 20.49 -21.99
N GLY A 135 -0.35 19.88 -22.09
CA GLY A 135 0.68 19.93 -21.05
C GLY A 135 0.37 19.10 -19.79
N VAL A 136 -0.59 18.18 -19.86
CA VAL A 136 -1.00 17.35 -18.71
C VAL A 136 -0.89 15.87 -19.07
N PRO A 137 -0.12 15.08 -18.30
CA PRO A 137 -0.04 13.63 -18.50
C PRO A 137 -1.38 12.90 -18.30
N PRO A 138 -1.59 11.77 -18.98
CA PRO A 138 -2.79 10.95 -18.85
C PRO A 138 -3.06 10.52 -17.41
N LYS A 139 -4.34 10.57 -17.00
CA LYS A 139 -4.74 10.20 -15.62
C LYS A 139 -4.93 8.71 -15.39
N SER A 140 -4.84 7.88 -16.44
CA SER A 140 -4.91 6.43 -16.33
C SER A 140 -4.14 5.74 -17.45
N ALA A 141 -3.84 4.46 -17.26
CA ALA A 141 -3.16 3.64 -18.26
C ALA A 141 -3.95 3.55 -19.58
N ILE A 142 -5.28 3.52 -19.53
CA ILE A 142 -6.13 3.48 -20.72
C ILE A 142 -5.94 4.74 -21.57
N HIS A 143 -5.91 5.91 -20.93
CA HIS A 143 -5.69 7.17 -21.63
C HIS A 143 -4.24 7.36 -22.11
N LEU A 144 -3.29 6.56 -21.60
CA LEU A 144 -1.90 6.61 -22.03
C LEU A 144 -1.67 5.87 -23.35
N ILE A 145 -2.48 4.85 -23.67
CA ILE A 145 -2.31 4.00 -24.86
C ILE A 145 -2.21 4.81 -26.15
N PRO A 146 -3.15 5.74 -26.47
CA PRO A 146 -3.08 6.50 -27.73
C PRO A 146 -1.79 7.30 -27.86
N HIS A 147 -1.29 7.86 -26.75
CA HIS A 147 -0.04 8.63 -26.74
C HIS A 147 1.21 7.79 -27.01
N ILE A 148 1.12 6.46 -26.91
CA ILE A 148 2.18 5.52 -27.27
C ILE A 148 1.95 4.97 -28.69
N THR A 149 0.70 4.63 -29.04
CA THR A 149 0.40 4.02 -30.34
C THR A 149 0.48 5.02 -31.48
N ASP A 150 0.25 6.31 -31.24
CA ASP A 150 0.23 7.33 -32.28
C ASP A 150 1.64 7.92 -32.54
N GLN A 151 2.63 7.56 -31.71
CA GLN A 151 4.03 7.96 -31.91
C GLN A 151 4.59 7.31 -33.17
N ILE A 152 5.33 8.08 -33.94
CA ILE A 152 6.16 7.53 -35.03
C ILE A 152 7.40 6.82 -34.46
N PRO A 153 7.98 5.83 -35.16
CA PRO A 153 9.20 5.18 -34.69
C PRO A 153 10.37 6.17 -34.55
N ARG A 154 11.14 6.05 -33.48
CA ARG A 154 12.36 6.82 -33.21
C ARG A 154 13.43 6.63 -34.28
N LEU A 155 13.49 5.44 -34.87
CA LEU A 155 14.38 5.13 -35.99
C LEU A 155 13.54 4.73 -37.21
N ALA A 156 13.84 5.33 -38.36
CA ALA A 156 13.10 5.10 -39.60
C ALA A 156 13.00 3.60 -39.93
N GLY A 157 11.77 3.09 -40.04
CA GLY A 157 11.47 1.78 -40.61
C GLY A 157 10.81 0.78 -39.65
N MET A 158 11.12 0.77 -38.35
CA MET A 158 10.54 -0.19 -37.40
C MET A 158 10.55 0.33 -35.95
N TYR A 159 9.50 0.03 -35.18
CA TYR A 159 9.50 0.24 -33.73
C TYR A 159 10.44 -0.75 -33.04
N LYS A 160 11.18 -0.24 -32.06
CA LYS A 160 11.92 -1.06 -31.10
C LYS A 160 10.99 -1.52 -29.96
N LYS A 161 11.56 -2.07 -28.89
CA LYS A 161 10.79 -2.55 -27.73
C LYS A 161 10.43 -1.41 -26.78
N TYR A 162 9.27 -1.48 -26.16
CA TYR A 162 8.92 -0.64 -25.01
C TYR A 162 9.29 -1.36 -23.71
N LEU A 163 9.95 -0.64 -22.81
CA LEU A 163 10.26 -1.12 -21.47
C LEU A 163 9.14 -0.73 -20.52
N LEU A 164 8.36 -1.69 -20.04
CA LEU A 164 7.35 -1.46 -19.01
C LEU A 164 7.92 -1.78 -17.64
N VAL A 165 8.16 -0.75 -16.83
CA VAL A 165 8.61 -0.89 -15.44
C VAL A 165 7.40 -0.91 -14.54
N ARG A 166 7.17 -2.04 -13.87
CA ARG A 166 5.90 -2.33 -13.19
C ARG A 166 6.09 -2.97 -11.82
N GLY A 167 4.97 -3.08 -11.10
CA GLY A 167 4.87 -3.87 -9.88
C GLY A 167 4.03 -5.13 -10.09
N ASP A 168 3.83 -5.88 -9.00
CA ASP A 168 3.05 -7.11 -8.98
C ASP A 168 1.53 -6.90 -9.21
N LYS A 169 1.02 -5.69 -9.00
CA LYS A 169 -0.42 -5.36 -9.09
C LYS A 169 -0.85 -4.55 -10.32
N SER A 170 0.02 -4.30 -11.29
CA SER A 170 -0.38 -3.55 -12.50
C SER A 170 -1.34 -4.36 -13.38
N THR A 171 -2.34 -3.68 -13.93
CA THR A 171 -3.36 -4.26 -14.81
C THR A 171 -2.80 -4.65 -16.18
N GLU A 172 -3.31 -5.71 -16.79
CA GLU A 172 -2.80 -6.19 -18.08
C GLU A 172 -3.25 -5.38 -19.30
N VAL A 173 -4.33 -4.62 -19.15
CA VAL A 173 -4.96 -3.80 -20.20
C VAL A 173 -3.95 -2.97 -20.99
N LEU A 174 -2.98 -2.35 -20.32
CA LEU A 174 -1.98 -1.52 -21.01
C LEU A 174 -1.10 -2.34 -21.95
N GLN A 175 -0.52 -3.45 -21.46
CA GLN A 175 0.38 -4.24 -22.28
C GLN A 175 -0.35 -4.98 -23.40
N ASP A 176 -1.59 -5.42 -23.16
CA ASP A 176 -2.39 -6.14 -24.14
C ASP A 176 -2.84 -5.24 -25.29
N GLU A 177 -3.28 -4.02 -24.98
CA GLU A 177 -3.66 -3.02 -25.98
C GLU A 177 -2.46 -2.56 -26.81
N LEU A 178 -1.30 -2.34 -26.18
CA LEU A 178 -0.07 -2.00 -26.90
C LEU A 178 0.35 -3.13 -27.86
N ARG A 179 0.31 -4.38 -27.41
CA ARG A 179 0.62 -5.55 -28.25
C ARG A 179 -0.36 -5.72 -29.40
N SER A 180 -1.65 -5.51 -29.12
CA SER A 180 -2.72 -5.57 -30.14
C SER A 180 -2.56 -4.48 -31.22
N ASN A 181 -1.93 -3.35 -30.87
CA ASN A 181 -1.53 -2.29 -31.79
C ASN A 181 -0.10 -2.46 -32.36
N GLY A 182 0.45 -3.67 -32.32
CA GLY A 182 1.72 -4.04 -32.95
C GLY A 182 2.96 -3.51 -32.25
N ARG A 183 2.87 -3.13 -30.96
CA ARG A 183 4.03 -2.72 -30.15
C ARG A 183 4.62 -3.95 -29.44
N ILE A 184 5.94 -4.02 -29.37
CA ILE A 184 6.63 -5.05 -28.59
C ILE A 184 6.88 -4.49 -27.19
N VAL A 185 6.35 -5.13 -26.15
CA VAL A 185 6.47 -4.68 -24.76
C VAL A 185 7.25 -5.73 -23.95
N GLU A 186 8.39 -5.32 -23.41
CA GLU A 186 9.20 -6.08 -22.46
C GLU A 186 8.94 -5.55 -21.05
N GLU A 187 8.57 -6.45 -20.14
CA GLU A 187 8.08 -6.08 -18.82
C GLU A 187 9.12 -6.44 -17.75
N VAL A 188 9.35 -5.49 -16.84
CA VAL A 188 10.24 -5.70 -15.70
C VAL A 188 9.50 -5.34 -14.42
N MET A 189 9.31 -6.33 -13.55
CA MET A 189 8.77 -6.12 -12.22
C MET A 189 9.90 -5.65 -11.31
N VAL A 190 9.81 -4.42 -10.80
CA VAL A 190 10.85 -3.83 -9.94
C VAL A 190 10.45 -3.73 -8.47
N TYR A 191 9.18 -3.96 -8.18
CA TYR A 191 8.69 -4.01 -6.81
C TYR A 191 7.54 -5.00 -6.68
N SER A 192 7.39 -5.56 -5.48
CA SER A 192 6.27 -6.40 -5.13
C SER A 192 5.71 -6.01 -3.76
N THR A 193 4.40 -6.19 -3.59
CA THR A 193 3.73 -5.99 -2.31
C THR A 193 3.36 -7.35 -1.72
N THR A 194 4.00 -7.72 -0.61
CA THR A 194 3.78 -9.00 0.06
C THR A 194 3.14 -8.82 1.44
N PRO A 195 2.38 -9.81 1.93
CA PRO A 195 2.00 -9.87 3.34
C PRO A 195 3.23 -9.86 4.25
N ARG A 196 3.16 -9.13 5.36
CA ARG A 196 4.20 -9.26 6.39
C ARG A 196 4.05 -10.60 7.11
N LEU A 197 5.18 -11.22 7.45
CA LEU A 197 5.21 -12.50 8.16
C LEU A 197 5.02 -12.35 9.68
N ASP A 198 5.27 -11.16 10.24
CA ASP A 198 5.23 -10.88 11.67
C ASP A 198 3.84 -10.41 12.18
N ILE A 199 2.79 -10.55 11.36
CA ILE A 199 1.44 -10.04 11.69
C ILE A 199 0.85 -10.73 12.91
N ALA A 200 0.95 -12.06 12.98
CA ALA A 200 0.47 -12.82 14.13
C ALA A 200 1.14 -12.34 15.43
N GLU A 201 2.46 -12.15 15.40
CA GLU A 201 3.24 -11.68 16.56
C GLU A 201 2.81 -10.26 16.97
N ASN A 202 2.66 -9.35 16.01
CA ASN A 202 2.25 -7.97 16.28
C ASN A 202 0.83 -7.87 16.86
N ILE A 203 -0.11 -8.68 16.36
CA ILE A 203 -1.47 -8.76 16.90
C ILE A 203 -1.47 -9.32 18.33
N ASN A 204 -0.67 -10.35 18.60
CA ASN A 204 -0.54 -10.94 19.93
C ASN A 204 0.09 -9.95 20.93
N LYS A 205 1.19 -9.29 20.57
CA LYS A 205 1.80 -8.22 21.38
C LYS A 205 0.80 -7.13 21.73
N PHE A 206 -0.02 -6.72 20.76
CA PHE A 206 -1.08 -5.75 21.01
C PHE A 206 -2.12 -6.30 22.00
N ARG A 207 -2.64 -7.51 21.78
CA ARG A 207 -3.60 -8.17 22.68
C ARG A 207 -3.10 -8.23 24.13
N GLU A 208 -1.86 -8.66 24.33
CA GLU A 208 -1.21 -8.74 25.66
C GLU A 208 -1.09 -7.35 26.32
N SER A 209 -0.76 -6.32 25.55
CA SER A 209 -0.67 -4.94 26.05
C SER A 209 -2.01 -4.38 26.53
N GLN A 210 -3.13 -4.84 25.96
CA GLN A 210 -4.47 -4.40 26.34
C GLN A 210 -5.00 -5.18 27.55
N GLN A 211 -4.68 -6.48 27.64
CA GLN A 211 -5.06 -7.32 28.78
C GLN A 211 -4.34 -6.87 30.06
N SER A 212 -3.04 -6.56 29.99
CA SER A 212 -2.28 -6.06 31.14
C SER A 212 -2.76 -4.70 31.68
N ARG A 213 -3.40 -3.88 30.85
CA ARG A 213 -4.02 -2.60 31.25
C ARG A 213 -5.40 -2.75 31.89
N SER A 214 -6.05 -3.90 31.67
CA SER A 214 -7.35 -4.20 32.24
C SER A 214 -7.14 -4.88 33.60
N GLN A 215 -6.81 -4.10 34.63
CA GLN A 215 -6.68 -4.61 36.00
C GLN A 215 -8.00 -5.30 36.44
N PRO A 216 -7.96 -6.45 37.14
CA PRO A 216 -9.16 -7.00 37.75
C PRO A 216 -9.68 -6.02 38.80
N LYS A 217 -10.92 -5.56 38.67
CA LYS A 217 -11.62 -5.00 39.84
C LYS A 217 -11.73 -6.12 40.87
N SER A 218 -11.24 -5.82 42.07
CA SER A 218 -11.34 -6.65 43.27
C SER A 218 -12.76 -7.20 43.47
N ASP A 219 -12.84 -8.44 43.91
CA ASP A 219 -14.06 -9.14 44.32
C ASP A 219 -14.93 -8.26 45.25
N GLY A 220 -16.15 -7.98 44.80
CA GLY A 220 -17.18 -7.31 45.59
C GLY A 220 -18.36 -6.93 44.70
N ASP A 221 -19.50 -7.59 44.93
CA ASP A 221 -20.81 -7.39 44.29
C ASP A 221 -20.98 -7.93 42.86
N ARG A 222 -21.19 -9.24 42.78
CA ARG A 222 -21.91 -9.88 41.66
C ARG A 222 -23.42 -9.83 41.96
N ASP A 223 -24.06 -8.72 41.62
CA ASP A 223 -25.47 -8.76 41.24
C ASP A 223 -25.56 -8.92 39.72
N GLY A 224 -26.12 -10.05 39.32
CA GLY A 224 -26.22 -10.50 37.93
C GLY A 224 -27.15 -9.62 37.09
N LYS A 225 -26.61 -8.53 36.55
CA LYS A 225 -27.07 -7.97 35.29
C LYS A 225 -26.06 -8.34 34.20
N GLU A 226 -26.57 -8.91 33.12
CA GLU A 226 -25.86 -9.03 31.85
C GLU A 226 -25.55 -7.61 31.34
N ASP A 227 -24.50 -7.00 31.90
CA ASP A 227 -23.94 -5.78 31.35
C ASP A 227 -23.36 -6.13 29.98
N GLY A 228 -23.97 -5.57 28.93
CA GLY A 228 -23.49 -5.69 27.56
C GLY A 228 -21.98 -5.45 27.54
N GLN A 229 -21.23 -6.38 26.94
CA GLN A 229 -19.78 -6.29 26.88
C GLN A 229 -19.38 -4.91 26.36
N ALA A 230 -18.79 -4.09 27.23
CA ALA A 230 -18.30 -2.77 26.84
C ALA A 230 -17.31 -2.94 25.68
N GLU A 231 -17.57 -2.23 24.58
CA GLU A 231 -16.76 -2.31 23.37
C GLU A 231 -15.30 -1.97 23.69
N LYS A 232 -14.38 -2.81 23.24
CA LYS A 232 -12.96 -2.75 23.61
C LYS A 232 -12.16 -1.71 22.82
N GLY A 233 -12.64 -1.29 21.65
CA GLY A 233 -11.94 -0.39 20.75
C GLY A 233 -12.28 -0.62 19.29
N TRP A 234 -11.41 -0.14 18.41
CA TRP A 234 -11.57 -0.18 16.94
C TRP A 234 -10.47 -0.98 16.24
N LEU A 235 -10.86 -1.77 15.25
CA LEU A 235 -10.00 -2.40 14.25
C LEU A 235 -10.24 -1.70 12.91
N CYS A 236 -9.24 -0.98 12.41
CA CYS A 236 -9.36 -0.14 11.22
C CYS A 236 -8.62 -0.75 10.03
N PHE A 237 -9.34 -1.03 8.95
CA PHE A 237 -8.81 -1.65 7.73
C PHE A 237 -8.81 -0.70 6.54
N PHE A 238 -7.68 -0.68 5.83
CA PHE A 238 -7.44 0.29 4.74
C PHE A 238 -7.49 -0.31 3.34
N SER A 239 -7.63 -1.63 3.21
CA SER A 239 -7.76 -2.31 1.92
C SER A 239 -8.28 -3.74 2.10
N PRO A 240 -8.87 -4.34 1.05
CA PRO A 240 -9.18 -5.77 1.02
C PRO A 240 -7.94 -6.66 1.25
N SER A 241 -6.81 -6.33 0.64
CA SER A 241 -5.55 -7.08 0.79
C SER A 241 -5.01 -7.03 2.22
N GLY A 242 -5.08 -5.87 2.88
CA GLY A 242 -4.71 -5.76 4.30
C GLY A 242 -5.63 -6.60 5.20
N ALA A 243 -6.93 -6.60 4.91
CA ALA A 243 -7.90 -7.43 5.64
C ALA A 243 -7.67 -8.93 5.42
N GLU A 244 -7.31 -9.35 4.21
CA GLU A 244 -6.98 -10.74 3.89
C GLU A 244 -5.84 -11.29 4.76
N VAL A 245 -4.82 -10.46 5.01
CA VAL A 245 -3.69 -10.83 5.85
C VAL A 245 -4.07 -10.90 7.32
N VAL A 246 -4.89 -9.97 7.81
CA VAL A 246 -5.18 -9.84 9.25
C VAL A 246 -6.30 -10.78 9.72
N LEU A 247 -7.38 -10.91 8.96
CA LEU A 247 -8.58 -11.65 9.40
C LEU A 247 -8.31 -13.10 9.84
N PRO A 248 -7.42 -13.88 9.19
CA PRO A 248 -7.07 -15.21 9.67
C PRO A 248 -6.53 -15.24 11.11
N HIS A 249 -5.83 -14.19 11.54
CA HIS A 249 -5.24 -14.07 12.88
C HIS A 249 -6.23 -13.55 13.94
N LEU A 250 -7.43 -13.12 13.53
CA LEU A 250 -8.51 -12.73 14.44
C LEU A 250 -9.51 -13.87 14.69
N LYS A 251 -9.32 -15.03 14.04
CA LYS A 251 -10.21 -16.20 14.17
C LYS A 251 -9.66 -17.20 15.19
N THR A 252 -10.56 -17.88 15.88
CA THR A 252 -10.22 -19.10 16.60
C THR A 252 -10.20 -20.27 15.62
N TRP A 253 -9.09 -20.96 15.53
CA TRP A 253 -9.03 -22.27 14.88
C TRP A 253 -9.33 -23.31 15.95
N LYS A 254 -10.46 -24.03 15.81
CA LYS A 254 -10.70 -25.21 16.64
C LYS A 254 -9.84 -26.34 16.09
N ASP A 255 -8.75 -26.65 16.77
CA ASP A 255 -7.96 -27.86 16.52
C ASP A 255 -8.80 -29.08 16.93
N SER A 256 -9.61 -29.57 15.99
CA SER A 256 -10.26 -30.88 16.14
C SER A 256 -10.42 -31.53 14.78
N GLY A 257 -9.31 -32.07 14.25
CA GLY A 257 -9.22 -33.32 13.49
C GLY A 257 -10.21 -33.63 12.36
N SER A 258 -10.95 -32.65 11.84
CA SER A 258 -11.94 -32.82 10.77
C SER A 258 -11.72 -31.73 9.75
N GLU A 259 -11.43 -32.13 8.52
CA GLU A 259 -11.37 -31.25 7.37
C GLU A 259 -12.65 -30.38 7.30
N SER A 260 -12.42 -29.09 7.09
CA SER A 260 -13.42 -28.06 6.76
C SER A 260 -14.37 -27.62 7.87
N GLN A 261 -14.00 -26.59 8.68
CA GLN A 261 -14.99 -25.65 9.22
C GLN A 261 -14.47 -24.21 9.33
N LYS A 262 -15.30 -23.25 8.88
CA LYS A 262 -15.11 -21.80 9.01
C LYS A 262 -14.77 -21.45 10.47
N GLY A 263 -13.58 -20.92 10.72
CA GLY A 263 -13.24 -20.39 12.04
C GLY A 263 -14.10 -19.17 12.38
N ASP A 264 -14.72 -19.19 13.56
CA ASP A 264 -15.38 -18.03 14.17
C ASP A 264 -14.34 -17.02 14.67
N VAL A 265 -14.71 -15.75 14.77
CA VAL A 265 -13.88 -14.69 15.37
C VAL A 265 -13.60 -15.04 16.84
N ASP A 266 -12.35 -14.92 17.29
CA ASP A 266 -11.94 -15.15 18.69
C ASP A 266 -12.76 -14.25 19.63
N GLU A 267 -13.23 -14.83 20.75
CA GLU A 267 -14.07 -14.13 21.72
C GLU A 267 -13.47 -12.81 22.19
N TYR A 268 -12.14 -12.70 22.23
CA TYR A 268 -11.46 -11.46 22.56
C TYR A 268 -11.80 -10.34 21.57
N TRP A 269 -11.84 -10.65 20.27
CA TRP A 269 -12.07 -9.70 19.17
C TRP A 269 -13.55 -9.43 18.90
N LYS A 270 -14.48 -10.28 19.37
CA LYS A 270 -15.93 -10.07 19.20
C LYS A 270 -16.45 -8.74 19.78
N ALA A 271 -15.79 -8.23 20.82
CA ALA A 271 -16.13 -6.95 21.45
C ALA A 271 -15.44 -5.73 20.79
N TRP A 272 -14.75 -5.90 19.66
CA TRP A 272 -14.12 -4.82 18.92
C TRP A 272 -14.97 -4.39 17.74
N LYS A 273 -14.99 -3.08 17.49
CA LYS A 273 -15.67 -2.49 16.33
C LYS A 273 -14.79 -2.54 15.09
N ILE A 274 -15.40 -2.67 13.93
CA ILE A 274 -14.71 -2.70 12.64
C ILE A 274 -14.98 -1.40 11.87
N PHE A 275 -13.90 -0.69 11.59
CA PHE A 275 -13.89 0.43 10.66
C PHE A 275 -13.22 0.01 9.34
N VAL A 276 -13.74 0.49 8.21
CA VAL A 276 -13.12 0.34 6.91
C VAL A 276 -13.01 1.68 6.18
N ILE A 277 -11.92 1.87 5.44
CA ILE A 277 -11.61 3.17 4.79
C ILE A 277 -12.51 3.52 3.60
N GLY A 278 -13.26 2.56 3.05
CA GLY A 278 -14.10 2.79 1.89
C GLY A 278 -14.83 1.54 1.37
N GLU A 279 -15.70 1.76 0.38
CA GLU A 279 -16.72 0.79 -0.04
C GLU A 279 -16.14 -0.52 -0.61
N THR A 280 -15.00 -0.47 -1.30
CA THR A 280 -14.33 -1.69 -1.78
C THR A 280 -13.91 -2.60 -0.64
N THR A 281 -13.42 -2.02 0.46
CA THR A 281 -13.04 -2.80 1.66
C THR A 281 -14.29 -3.28 2.38
N LYS A 282 -15.33 -2.45 2.50
CA LYS A 282 -16.61 -2.86 3.08
C LYS A 282 -17.20 -4.09 2.39
N LYS A 283 -17.29 -4.06 1.05
CA LYS A 283 -17.78 -5.18 0.25
C LYS A 283 -17.02 -6.48 0.53
N TYR A 284 -15.69 -6.40 0.66
CA TYR A 284 -14.86 -7.56 1.01
C TYR A 284 -15.22 -8.17 2.38
N PHE A 285 -15.57 -7.35 3.37
CA PHE A 285 -16.04 -7.83 4.68
C PHE A 285 -17.44 -8.44 4.60
N GLU A 286 -18.36 -7.81 3.87
CA GLU A 286 -19.73 -8.30 3.66
C GLU A 286 -19.76 -9.66 2.95
N GLU A 287 -18.92 -9.86 1.94
CA GLU A 287 -18.76 -11.15 1.24
C GLU A 287 -18.27 -12.27 2.17
N LYS A 288 -17.57 -11.91 3.25
CA LYS A 288 -17.13 -12.85 4.30
C LYS A 288 -18.14 -12.97 5.46
N GLY A 289 -19.27 -12.28 5.40
CA GLY A 289 -20.29 -12.26 6.44
C GLY A 289 -19.86 -11.54 7.72
N ILE A 290 -18.91 -10.60 7.62
CA ILE A 290 -18.41 -9.83 8.76
C ILE A 290 -19.07 -8.45 8.75
N LYS A 291 -19.69 -8.07 9.87
CA LYS A 291 -20.31 -6.76 10.05
C LYS A 291 -19.23 -5.67 10.11
N VAL A 292 -19.46 -4.57 9.38
CA VAL A 292 -18.69 -3.33 9.49
C VAL A 292 -19.51 -2.33 10.30
N ASP A 293 -18.88 -1.70 11.29
CA ASP A 293 -19.55 -0.75 12.19
C ASP A 293 -19.47 0.68 11.66
N ALA A 294 -18.36 1.05 11.02
CA ALA A 294 -18.17 2.37 10.43
C ALA A 294 -17.40 2.33 9.10
N VAL A 295 -17.78 3.22 8.18
CA VAL A 295 -17.14 3.39 6.86
C VAL A 295 -16.80 4.85 6.69
N ALA A 296 -15.59 5.17 6.23
CA ALA A 296 -15.22 6.54 5.94
C ALA A 296 -16.00 7.08 4.72
N GLU A 297 -16.57 8.29 4.84
CA GLU A 297 -17.17 8.98 3.68
C GLU A 297 -16.12 9.34 2.63
N ARG A 298 -14.90 9.68 3.10
CA ARG A 298 -13.73 9.95 2.27
C ARG A 298 -12.57 9.09 2.74
N PRO A 299 -11.75 8.51 1.83
CA PRO A 299 -10.67 7.61 2.18
C PRO A 299 -9.44 8.38 2.68
N ASN A 300 -9.62 9.15 3.75
CA ASN A 300 -8.61 9.99 4.34
C ASN A 300 -8.74 10.02 5.87
N LEU A 301 -7.81 10.72 6.50
CA LEU A 301 -7.74 10.88 7.94
C LEU A 301 -9.03 11.43 8.56
N GLN A 302 -9.53 12.53 8.01
CA GLN A 302 -10.74 13.19 8.53
C GLN A 302 -11.93 12.24 8.46
N GLY A 303 -12.08 11.52 7.34
CA GLY A 303 -13.13 10.52 7.16
C GLY A 303 -13.05 9.36 8.16
N LEU A 304 -11.85 8.94 8.56
CA LEU A 304 -11.70 7.96 9.64
C LEU A 304 -12.19 8.52 10.97
N VAL A 305 -11.70 9.69 11.36
CA VAL A 305 -12.02 10.32 12.66
C VAL A 305 -13.52 10.58 12.78
N ASP A 306 -14.14 11.14 11.74
CA ASP A 306 -15.56 11.47 11.72
C ASP A 306 -16.43 10.21 11.80
N ALA A 307 -16.04 9.14 11.10
CA ALA A 307 -16.80 7.90 11.10
C ALA A 307 -16.78 7.19 12.46
N ILE A 308 -15.60 7.07 13.09
CA ILE A 308 -15.51 6.39 14.40
C ILE A 308 -16.12 7.23 15.52
N ARG A 309 -16.00 8.57 15.46
CA ARG A 309 -16.65 9.48 16.42
C ARG A 309 -18.16 9.50 16.28
N GLY A 310 -18.65 9.55 15.04
CA GLY A 310 -20.08 9.48 14.76
C GLY A 310 -20.71 8.20 15.29
N TYR A 311 -20.00 7.07 15.18
CA TYR A 311 -20.43 5.81 15.78
C TYR A 311 -20.36 5.84 17.31
N ASP A 312 -19.26 6.33 17.88
CA ASP A 312 -19.09 6.44 19.34
C ASP A 312 -20.00 7.50 19.98
N SER A 313 -20.65 8.34 19.16
CA SER A 313 -21.45 9.50 19.59
C SER A 313 -20.68 10.51 20.44
N ILE A 314 -19.42 10.80 20.06
CA ILE A 314 -18.49 11.73 20.75
C ILE A 314 -18.08 12.89 19.83
#